data_AF-A0A074JUY0-F1
#
_entry.id   AF-A0A074JUY0-F1
#
_cell.length_a   1.000
_cell.length_b   1.000
_cell.length_c   1.000
_cell.angle_alpha   90.00
_cell.angle_beta   90.00
_cell.angle_gamma   90.00
#
_symmetry.space_group_name_H-M   'P 1'
#
loop_
_entity.id
_entity.type
_entity.pdbx_description
1 polymer ?
#
loop_
_entity_poly.entity_id
_entity_poly.type
_entity_poly.pdbx_seq_one_letter_code
_entity_poly.pdbx_strand_id
1 'polypeptide(L)'
;MRLTFEERAQLEQDAADMSLGAYIRERLFGEDAAPRKARSKSPVKDYEALGRVLGALGSSRLSSNLNQLAKAVNTGSLPVRPETESELREACAAVLVMREELLMALGRGIYCDEPGCEP
;
A
#
# COMPACT_ATOMS: atom_id res chain seq x y z
N MET A 1 -28.95 -20.82 -2.02
CA MET A 1 -29.38 -22.23 -2.14
C MET A 1 -28.88 -22.98 -0.92
N ARG A 2 -29.72 -23.76 -0.24
CA ARG A 2 -29.25 -24.70 0.78
C ARG A 2 -28.98 -26.03 0.08
N LEU A 3 -27.81 -26.60 0.34
CA LEU A 3 -27.39 -27.89 -0.19
C LEU A 3 -27.22 -28.84 1.00
N THR A 4 -27.65 -30.08 0.83
CA THR A 4 -27.22 -31.18 1.70
C THR A 4 -25.73 -31.46 1.49
N PHE A 5 -25.14 -32.24 2.39
CA PHE A 5 -23.73 -32.60 2.30
C PHE A 5 -23.42 -33.39 1.02
N GLU A 6 -24.29 -34.32 0.65
CA GLU A 6 -24.16 -35.15 -0.56
C GLU A 6 -24.27 -34.31 -1.84
N GLU A 7 -25.27 -33.42 -1.92
CA GLU A 7 -25.42 -32.51 -3.07
C GLU A 7 -24.21 -31.59 -3.23
N ARG A 8 -23.66 -31.10 -2.11
CA ARG A 8 -22.45 -30.27 -2.14
C ARG A 8 -21.24 -31.06 -2.62
N ALA A 9 -21.05 -32.30 -2.13
CA ALA A 9 -19.93 -33.15 -2.53
C ALA A 9 -19.98 -33.49 -4.02
N GLN A 10 -21.16 -33.78 -4.57
CA GLN A 10 -21.32 -34.01 -6.00
C GLN A 10 -20.95 -32.77 -6.82
N LEU A 11 -21.44 -31.60 -6.43
CA LEU A 11 -21.13 -30.36 -7.14
C LEU A 11 -19.65 -29.97 -7.05
N GLU A 12 -18.97 -30.31 -5.95
CA GLU A 12 -17.52 -30.09 -5.82
C GLU A 12 -16.71 -31.06 -6.70
N GLN A 13 -17.17 -32.30 -6.89
CA GLN A 13 -16.55 -33.23 -7.85
C GLN A 13 -16.74 -32.74 -9.29
N ASP A 14 -17.96 -32.35 -9.65
CA ASP A 14 -18.27 -31.88 -11.00
C ASP A 14 -17.55 -30.56 -11.34
N ALA A 15 -17.30 -29.71 -10.33
CA ALA A 15 -16.61 -28.43 -10.50
C ALA A 15 -15.13 -28.56 -10.87
N ALA A 16 -14.50 -29.72 -10.61
CA ALA A 16 -13.08 -29.97 -10.87
C ALA A 16 -12.16 -28.83 -10.36
N ASP A 17 -11.48 -28.11 -11.26
CA ASP A 17 -10.56 -27.02 -10.93
C ASP A 17 -11.25 -25.66 -10.67
N MET A 18 -12.57 -25.59 -10.88
CA MET A 18 -13.35 -24.37 -10.65
C MET A 18 -13.83 -24.28 -9.22
N SER A 19 -13.90 -23.05 -8.68
CA SER A 19 -14.63 -22.85 -7.43
C SER A 19 -16.10 -23.23 -7.61
N LEU A 20 -16.71 -23.88 -6.60
CA LEU A 20 -18.12 -24.28 -6.61
C LEU A 20 -19.06 -23.15 -7.07
N GLY A 21 -18.82 -21.91 -6.62
CA GLY A 21 -19.62 -20.75 -7.00
C GLY A 21 -19.36 -20.21 -8.42
N ALA A 22 -18.26 -20.60 -9.07
CA ALA A 22 -18.02 -20.36 -10.50
C ALA A 22 -18.76 -21.42 -11.32
N TYR A 23 -18.59 -22.70 -10.98
CA TYR A 23 -19.26 -23.83 -11.62
C TYR A 23 -20.79 -23.70 -11.61
N ILE A 24 -21.39 -23.42 -10.45
CA ILE A 24 -22.86 -23.20 -10.33
C ILE A 24 -23.33 -22.05 -11.23
N ARG A 25 -22.53 -20.99 -11.39
CA ARG A 25 -22.92 -19.83 -12.21
C ARG A 25 -22.83 -20.14 -13.70
N GLU A 26 -21.75 -20.78 -14.12
CA GLU A 26 -21.59 -21.24 -15.50
C GLU A 26 -22.73 -22.18 -15.89
N ARG A 27 -23.12 -23.10 -15.00
CA ARG A 27 -24.22 -24.03 -15.29
C ARG A 27 -25.60 -23.36 -15.35
N LEU A 28 -25.82 -22.30 -14.56
CA LEU A 28 -27.11 -21.59 -14.50
C LEU A 28 -27.26 -20.47 -15.53
N PHE A 29 -26.16 -19.81 -15.89
CA PHE A 29 -26.19 -18.58 -16.71
C PHE A 29 -25.35 -18.68 -17.99
N GLY A 30 -24.62 -19.78 -18.20
CA GLY A 30 -23.86 -20.04 -19.43
C GLY A 30 -22.84 -18.95 -19.75
N GLU A 31 -22.65 -18.70 -21.04
CA GLU A 31 -21.76 -17.65 -21.58
C GLU A 31 -22.28 -16.22 -21.28
N ASP A 32 -23.56 -16.07 -20.94
CA ASP A 32 -24.20 -14.80 -20.56
C ASP A 32 -23.92 -14.41 -19.10
N ALA A 33 -23.19 -15.23 -18.35
CA ALA A 33 -22.73 -14.91 -17.01
C ALA A 33 -21.74 -13.74 -17.06
N ALA A 34 -22.24 -12.51 -16.89
CA ALA A 34 -21.41 -11.30 -16.83
C ALA A 34 -20.18 -11.55 -15.93
N PRO A 35 -18.95 -11.35 -16.45
CA PRO A 35 -17.75 -11.58 -15.67
C PRO A 35 -17.84 -10.78 -14.38
N ARG A 36 -17.65 -11.43 -13.23
CA ARG A 36 -17.45 -10.66 -12.00
C ARG A 36 -16.29 -9.72 -12.27
N LYS A 37 -16.48 -8.42 -11.99
CA LYS A 37 -15.36 -7.49 -11.81
C LYS A 37 -14.46 -8.13 -10.76
N ALA A 38 -13.40 -8.81 -11.20
CA ALA A 38 -12.31 -9.15 -10.32
C ALA A 38 -11.88 -7.81 -9.74
N ARG A 39 -11.95 -7.65 -8.41
CA ARG A 39 -11.19 -6.56 -7.80
C ARG A 39 -9.77 -6.80 -8.30
N SER A 40 -9.27 -5.92 -9.16
CA SER A 40 -7.88 -5.99 -9.56
C SER A 40 -7.12 -6.04 -8.24
N LYS A 41 -6.42 -7.14 -7.98
CA LYS A 41 -5.38 -7.11 -6.96
C LYS A 41 -4.42 -6.07 -7.51
N SER A 42 -4.50 -4.88 -6.95
CA SER A 42 -3.71 -3.73 -7.38
C SER A 42 -2.26 -4.17 -7.51
N PRO A 43 -1.56 -3.78 -8.59
CA PRO A 43 -0.24 -4.31 -8.89
C PRO A 43 0.79 -3.59 -8.01
N VAL A 44 0.89 -3.98 -6.74
CA VAL A 44 2.16 -3.84 -6.03
C VAL A 44 2.79 -5.22 -6.06
N LYS A 45 3.64 -5.46 -7.06
CA LYS A 45 4.29 -6.75 -7.30
C LYS A 45 5.14 -7.23 -6.12
N ASP A 46 5.37 -6.41 -5.10
CA ASP A 46 6.24 -6.79 -4.00
C ASP A 46 5.89 -6.11 -2.67
N TYR A 47 4.78 -6.54 -2.05
CA TYR A 47 4.41 -6.14 -0.68
C TYR A 47 5.53 -6.45 0.33
N GLU A 48 6.37 -7.44 0.05
CA GLU A 48 7.49 -7.81 0.89
C GLU A 48 8.63 -6.79 0.79
N ALA A 49 9.07 -6.42 -0.42
CA ALA A 49 10.09 -5.39 -0.60
C ALA A 49 9.67 -4.05 0.02
N LEU A 50 8.39 -3.68 -0.14
CA LEU A 50 7.82 -2.48 0.46
C LEU A 50 7.76 -2.57 1.99
N GLY A 51 7.37 -3.72 2.54
CA GLY A 51 7.41 -3.99 3.97
C GLY A 51 8.82 -3.90 4.56
N ARG A 52 9.84 -4.39 3.84
CA ARG A 52 11.25 -4.27 4.24
C ARG A 52 11.70 -2.81 4.25
N VAL A 53 11.38 -2.03 3.22
CA VAL A 53 11.72 -0.60 3.16
C VAL A 53 11.05 0.16 4.31
N LEU A 54 9.74 -0.05 4.54
CA LEU A 54 9.02 0.59 5.65
C LEU A 54 9.57 0.17 7.02
N GLY A 55 9.94 -1.10 7.20
CA GLY A 55 10.58 -1.60 8.42
C GLY A 55 11.97 -1.00 8.65
N ALA A 56 12.79 -0.89 7.61
CA ALA A 56 14.08 -0.21 7.66
C ALA A 56 13.92 1.28 7.99
N LEU A 57 12.91 1.94 7.42
CA LEU A 57 12.61 3.34 7.69
C LEU A 57 12.12 3.55 9.12
N GLY A 58 11.26 2.69 9.66
CA GLY A 58 10.83 2.73 11.05
C GLY A 58 11.96 2.45 12.05
N SER A 59 12.91 1.59 11.69
CA SER A 59 14.05 1.22 12.55
C SER A 59 15.24 2.19 12.46
N SER A 60 15.27 3.08 11.47
CA SER A 60 16.34 4.07 11.24
C SER A 60 16.53 5.12 12.35
N ARG A 61 15.58 5.21 13.29
CA ARG A 61 15.58 6.20 14.40
C ARG A 61 15.63 7.66 13.95
N LEU A 62 15.20 7.98 12.72
CA LEU A 62 15.23 9.35 12.16
C LEU A 62 14.67 10.42 13.11
N SER A 63 13.51 10.18 13.73
CA SER A 63 12.92 11.13 14.68
C SER A 63 13.79 11.38 15.91
N SER A 64 14.47 10.35 16.41
CA SER A 64 15.39 10.48 17.55
C SER A 64 16.63 11.28 17.16
N ASN A 65 17.18 11.04 15.97
CA ASN A 65 18.35 11.75 15.46
C ASN A 65 18.03 13.22 15.18
N LEU A 66 16.87 13.53 14.60
CA LEU A 66 16.39 14.91 14.41
C LEU A 66 16.20 15.63 15.75
N ASN A 67 15.66 14.94 16.77
CA ASN A 67 15.50 15.53 18.09
C ASN A 67 16.85 15.79 18.78
N GLN A 68 17.85 14.93 18.58
CA GLN A 68 19.21 15.14 19.07
C GLN A 68 19.88 16.33 18.39
N LEU A 69 19.72 16.48 17.08
CA LEU A 69 20.19 17.64 16.33
C LEU A 69 19.53 18.92 16.83
N ALA A 70 18.20 18.97 16.90
CA ALA A 70 17.46 20.13 17.41
C ALA A 70 17.90 20.52 18.82
N LYS A 71 18.12 19.53 19.69
CA LYS A 71 18.62 19.75 21.04
C LYS A 71 20.04 20.34 21.02
N ALA A 72 20.95 19.78 20.21
CA ALA A 72 22.32 20.25 20.10
C ALA A 72 22.43 21.67 19.53
N VAL A 73 21.53 22.05 18.60
CA VAL A 73 21.38 23.43 18.11
C VAL A 73 20.91 24.35 19.23
N ASN A 74 19.82 23.99 19.91
CA ASN A 74 19.23 24.81 20.98
C ASN A 74 20.17 24.98 22.19
N THR A 75 21.01 24.00 22.49
CA THR A 75 22.02 24.07 23.56
C THR A 75 23.33 24.73 23.12
N GLY A 76 23.44 25.15 21.86
CA GLY A 76 24.66 25.75 21.30
C GLY A 76 25.84 24.78 21.21
N SER A 77 25.62 23.47 21.38
CA SER A 77 26.67 22.45 21.33
C SER A 77 26.97 21.98 19.91
N LEU A 78 26.06 22.27 18.97
CA LEU A 78 26.30 22.12 17.54
C LEU A 78 26.47 23.53 16.94
N PRO A 79 27.68 23.96 16.58
CA PRO A 79 27.87 25.21 15.85
C PRO A 79 27.27 25.06 14.46
N VAL A 80 26.04 25.51 14.29
CA VAL A 80 25.35 25.52 13.00
C VAL A 80 25.87 26.72 12.22
N ARG A 81 26.64 26.46 11.18
CA ARG A 81 26.98 27.47 10.19
C ARG A 81 25.88 27.53 9.13
N PRO A 82 25.73 28.66 8.41
CA PRO A 82 24.73 28.80 7.34
C PRO A 82 24.78 27.67 6.31
N GLU A 83 25.98 27.16 6.00
CA GLU A 83 26.17 26.05 5.07
C GLU A 83 25.61 24.73 5.64
N THR A 84 25.86 24.44 6.92
CA THR A 84 25.34 23.24 7.60
C THR A 84 23.83 23.30 7.77
N GLU A 85 23.26 24.49 7.96
CA GLU A 85 21.81 24.71 7.98
C GLU A 85 21.17 24.40 6.61
N SER A 86 21.84 24.81 5.53
CA SER A 86 21.41 24.52 4.15
C SER A 86 21.44 23.02 3.86
N GLU A 87 22.56 22.34 4.18
CA GLU A 87 22.72 20.90 4.01
C GLU A 87 21.66 20.11 4.81
N LEU A 88 21.32 20.56 6.02
CA LEU A 88 20.25 19.95 6.83
C LEU A 88 18.87 20.14 6.20
N ARG A 89 18.56 21.33 5.66
CA ARG A 89 17.30 21.57 4.95
C ARG A 89 17.17 20.70 3.70
N GLU A 90 18.23 20.59 2.91
CA GLU A 90 18.28 19.73 1.72
C GLU A 90 18.08 18.26 2.09
N ALA A 91 18.75 17.77 3.15
CA ALA A 91 18.56 16.42 3.64
C ALA A 91 17.10 16.16 4.09
N CYS A 92 16.49 17.11 4.81
CA CYS A 92 15.09 17.00 5.21
C CYS A 92 14.14 16.98 4.01
N ALA A 93 14.38 17.83 3.01
CA ALA A 93 13.59 17.87 1.78
C ALA A 93 13.69 16.55 1.01
N ALA A 94 14.88 15.97 0.87
CA ALA A 94 15.08 14.67 0.23
C ALA A 94 14.31 13.54 0.95
N VAL A 95 14.28 13.55 2.29
CA VAL A 95 13.50 12.58 3.09
C VAL A 95 12.00 12.74 2.87
N LEU A 96 11.49 13.97 2.76
CA LEU A 96 10.08 14.23 2.46
C LEU A 96 9.70 13.72 1.06
N VAL A 97 10.53 13.96 0.05
CA VAL A 97 10.32 13.45 -1.31
C VAL A 97 10.27 11.92 -1.32
N MET A 98 11.24 11.25 -0.67
CA MET A 98 11.22 9.78 -0.57
C MET A 98 9.97 9.26 0.14
N ARG A 99 9.49 9.96 1.18
CA ARG A 99 8.23 9.61 1.87
C ARG A 99 7.03 9.76 0.94
N GLU A 100 6.96 10.85 0.17
CA GLU A 100 5.89 11.13 -0.79
C GLU A 100 5.82 10.03 -1.86
N GLU A 101 6.95 9.70 -2.48
CA GLU A 101 7.06 8.65 -3.50
C GLU A 101 6.62 7.28 -2.96
N LEU A 102 7.02 6.95 -1.72
CA LEU A 102 6.58 5.72 -1.07
C LEU A 102 5.07 5.70 -0.81
N LEU A 103 4.48 6.82 -0.37
CA LEU A 103 3.03 6.91 -0.15
C LEU A 103 2.24 6.86 -1.45
N MET A 104 2.73 7.48 -2.52
CA MET A 104 2.15 7.40 -3.86
C MET A 104 2.20 5.96 -4.39
N ALA A 105 3.35 5.29 -4.29
CA ALA A 105 3.50 3.88 -4.69
C ALA A 105 2.60 2.92 -3.88
N LEU A 106 2.28 3.28 -2.63
CA LEU A 106 1.35 2.57 -1.75
C LEU A 106 -0.13 2.86 -2.03
N GLY A 107 -0.45 3.82 -2.91
CA GLY A 107 -1.83 4.28 -3.13
C GLY A 107 -2.43 5.00 -1.93
N ARG A 108 -1.59 5.63 -1.08
CA ARG A 108 -1.97 6.36 0.15
C ARG A 108 -1.52 7.83 0.15
N GLY A 109 -1.17 8.38 -1.02
CA GLY A 109 -0.77 9.78 -1.16
C GLY A 109 -1.86 10.74 -0.67
N ILE A 110 -1.46 11.76 0.09
CA ILE A 110 -2.36 12.83 0.55
C ILE A 110 -2.26 13.97 -0.46
N TYR A 111 -2.98 13.87 -1.56
CA TYR A 111 -3.45 15.01 -2.35
C TYR A 111 -4.84 14.62 -2.90
N CYS A 112 -5.87 15.06 -2.18
CA CYS A 112 -7.13 15.44 -2.80
C CYS A 112 -7.08 16.96 -2.87
N ASP A 113 -6.84 17.50 -4.05
CA ASP A 113 -7.53 18.69 -4.55
C ASP A 113 -7.31 18.73 -6.07
N GLU A 114 -8.06 17.88 -6.77
CA GLU A 114 -8.40 18.19 -8.17
C GLU A 114 -9.69 19.04 -8.15
N PRO A 115 -9.68 20.27 -8.68
CA PRO A 115 -10.91 21.00 -8.94
C PRO A 115 -11.58 20.38 -10.17
N GLY A 116 -12.60 19.55 -9.96
CA GLY A 116 -13.36 19.00 -11.09
C GLY A 116 -14.29 17.82 -10.83
N CYS A 117 -14.52 17.42 -9.58
CA CYS A 117 -15.50 16.36 -9.30
C CYS A 117 -16.89 16.97 -9.03
N GLU A 118 -17.79 16.89 -10.01
CA GLU A 118 -19.20 16.48 -9.88
C GLU A 118 -19.91 16.49 -11.25
N PRO A 119 -21.06 15.78 -11.42
CA PRO A 119 -21.79 14.95 -10.46
C PRO A 119 -21.78 13.44 -10.76
#